data_AF-A0A970QY27-F1
#
_entry.id   AF-A0A970QY27-F1
#
_cell.length_a   1.000
_cell.length_b   1.000
_cell.length_c   1.000
_cell.angle_alpha   90.00
_cell.angle_beta   90.00
_cell.angle_gamma   90.00
#
_symmetry.space_group_name_H-M   'P 1'
#
loop_
_entity.id
_entity.type
_entity.pdbx_description
1 polymer ?
#
loop_
_entity_poly.entity_id
_entity_poly.type
_entity_poly.pdbx_seq_one_letter_code
_entity_poly.pdbx_strand_id
1 'polypeptide(L)'
;MRNFFKRYGYFIFPAAVLLIILAVKNMNGISVPNGYYLMHYLFNYSHGFMTRGFIGHVISLFTDTVTPGLASGLQFSFSVLLLISASVCISIVLKKTDGDRKIYAFVVMLLVLIVFHPQSFAMYFESSYTDKLMIALTLIAVLFAERKHLIWLVPSICLLCTLISIYYSLHSMILIAIVLLQKFYDSRYSIKNGAVCLLSYGLIIAVSIYGTSVMYDLSFGSPKEMCEYFLSRYTGDPYSTVQWYVDTVFVEYFVPMFPGISYLIENFLNFDSRFWKLVFDLLLLYIPMFAACGYFWLKSLKSTENKFQKFIFFLCLISPVLTMFPLLISLEYERHFDVNIQMQICICLYYLAKRNDAATSAAARIYDFFAANRQAFYLSAAYFITAVGLL
;
A
#
# COMPACT_ATOMS: atom_id res chain seq x y z
N MET A 1 -10.57 -19.29 20.55
CA MET A 1 -9.75 -18.07 20.70
C MET A 1 -8.73 -18.15 21.83
N ARG A 2 -9.06 -18.67 23.02
CA ARG A 2 -8.17 -18.75 24.19
C ARG A 2 -6.84 -19.50 23.96
N ASN A 3 -6.86 -20.60 23.20
CA ASN A 3 -5.65 -21.38 22.87
C ASN A 3 -4.77 -20.73 21.78
N PHE A 4 -5.34 -19.91 20.91
CA PHE A 4 -4.60 -19.18 19.88
C PHE A 4 -3.75 -18.07 20.51
N PHE A 5 -4.34 -17.25 21.40
CA PHE A 5 -3.60 -16.23 22.14
C PHE A 5 -2.54 -16.85 23.07
N LYS A 6 -2.84 -17.99 23.70
CA LYS A 6 -1.87 -18.74 24.52
C LYS A 6 -0.67 -19.30 23.75
N ARG A 7 -0.76 -19.50 22.43
CA ARG A 7 0.32 -20.13 21.65
C ARG A 7 1.02 -19.16 20.70
N TYR A 8 0.30 -18.15 20.20
CA TYR A 8 0.76 -17.24 19.14
C TYR A 8 0.68 -15.76 19.54
N GLY A 9 -0.01 -15.45 20.65
CA GLY A 9 -0.05 -14.09 21.21
C GLY A 9 1.35 -13.60 21.59
N TYR A 10 2.26 -14.50 22.01
CA TYR A 10 3.61 -14.15 22.46
C TYR A 10 4.54 -13.54 21.39
N PHE A 11 4.23 -13.61 20.09
CA PHE A 11 5.06 -12.97 19.05
C PHE A 11 4.36 -11.77 18.42
N ILE A 12 3.07 -11.92 18.09
CA ILE A 12 2.29 -10.87 17.43
C ILE A 12 1.98 -9.73 18.40
N PHE A 13 1.69 -10.05 19.66
CA PHE A 13 1.38 -9.04 20.67
C PHE A 13 2.61 -8.21 21.03
N PRO A 14 3.81 -8.76 21.30
CA PRO A 14 4.99 -7.92 21.55
C PRO A 14 5.46 -7.14 20.32
N ALA A 15 5.33 -7.66 19.10
CA ALA A 15 5.65 -6.91 17.89
C ALA A 15 4.66 -5.75 17.68
N ALA A 16 3.36 -5.99 17.84
CA ALA A 16 2.35 -4.93 17.79
C ALA A 16 2.50 -3.93 18.93
N VAL A 17 2.79 -4.38 20.15
CA VAL A 17 3.06 -3.52 21.31
C VAL A 17 4.35 -2.73 21.11
N LEU A 18 5.40 -3.32 20.56
CA LEU A 18 6.64 -2.62 20.23
C LEU A 18 6.39 -1.57 19.14
N LEU A 19 5.64 -1.89 18.09
CA LEU A 19 5.24 -0.93 17.06
C LEU A 19 4.38 0.20 17.63
N ILE A 20 3.47 -0.10 18.58
CA ILE A 20 2.68 0.91 19.30
C ILE A 20 3.57 1.76 20.21
N ILE A 21 4.53 1.16 20.93
CA ILE A 21 5.48 1.89 21.79
C ILE A 21 6.36 2.80 20.94
N LEU A 22 6.84 2.33 19.78
CA LEU A 22 7.60 3.13 18.83
C LEU A 22 6.74 4.24 18.20
N ALA A 23 5.45 3.96 17.93
CA ALA A 23 4.49 4.98 17.49
C ALA A 23 4.31 6.07 18.53
N VAL A 24 4.08 5.69 19.78
CA VAL A 24 3.87 6.61 20.91
C VAL A 24 5.15 7.40 21.21
N LYS A 25 6.33 6.77 21.12
CA LYS A 25 7.61 7.45 21.31
C LYS A 25 7.86 8.50 20.22
N ASN A 26 7.53 8.19 18.96
CA ASN A 26 7.56 9.17 17.87
C ASN A 26 6.50 10.27 18.03
N MET A 27 5.36 10.02 18.69
CA MET A 27 4.38 11.07 18.99
C MET A 27 4.83 12.03 20.11
N ASN A 28 5.64 11.56 21.06
CA ASN A 28 6.11 12.37 22.19
C ASN A 28 7.20 13.38 21.78
N GLY A 29 7.86 13.18 20.65
CA GLY A 29 8.51 14.26 19.92
C GLY A 29 7.53 14.74 18.86
N ILE A 30 6.78 15.81 19.11
CA ILE A 30 5.87 16.41 18.12
C ILE A 30 6.73 16.97 16.98
N SER A 31 7.28 16.12 16.13
CA SER A 31 7.68 16.53 14.80
C SER A 31 6.39 16.81 14.07
N VAL A 32 6.22 18.08 13.70
CA VAL A 32 5.17 18.52 12.77
C VAL A 32 5.14 17.49 11.64
N PRO A 33 3.95 16.96 11.26
CA PRO A 33 3.84 16.09 10.09
C PRO A 33 4.69 16.67 8.98
N ASN A 34 5.54 15.86 8.31
CA ASN A 34 6.26 16.34 7.13
C ASN A 34 5.22 17.06 6.28
N GLY A 35 5.37 18.38 6.11
CA GLY A 35 4.18 19.15 5.76
C GLY A 35 3.75 18.90 4.31
N TYR A 36 4.46 18.03 3.59
CA TYR A 36 3.95 17.44 2.37
C TYR A 36 2.65 16.69 2.62
N TYR A 37 2.69 15.83 3.62
CA TYR A 37 1.58 14.98 4.00
C TYR A 37 0.52 15.77 4.75
N LEU A 38 0.88 16.94 5.30
CA LEU A 38 -0.09 17.88 5.84
C LEU A 38 -1.07 18.36 4.76
N MET A 39 -0.60 18.60 3.52
CA MET A 39 -1.47 19.04 2.43
C MET A 39 -2.61 18.06 2.15
N HIS A 40 -2.44 16.77 2.39
CA HIS A 40 -3.50 15.76 2.20
C HIS A 40 -4.69 15.95 3.17
N TYR A 41 -4.49 16.65 4.28
CA TYR A 41 -5.56 17.04 5.22
C TYR A 41 -6.15 18.42 4.92
N LEU A 42 -5.42 19.25 4.18
CA LEU A 42 -5.83 20.61 3.84
C LEU A 42 -6.65 20.62 2.55
N PHE A 43 -6.27 19.80 1.57
CA PHE A 43 -6.96 19.68 0.28
C PHE A 43 -8.41 19.25 0.44
N ASN A 44 -9.32 19.97 -0.21
CA ASN A 44 -10.75 19.69 -0.23
C ASN A 44 -11.34 20.01 -1.61
N TYR A 45 -12.60 19.63 -1.83
CA TYR A 45 -13.25 19.80 -3.12
C TYR A 45 -13.93 21.17 -3.34
N SER A 46 -13.66 22.18 -2.51
CA SER A 46 -14.30 23.51 -2.67
C SER A 46 -13.81 24.26 -3.92
N HIS A 47 -12.65 23.87 -4.46
CA HIS A 47 -12.01 24.51 -5.62
C HIS A 47 -11.87 23.57 -6.82
N GLY A 48 -12.69 22.52 -6.88
CA GLY A 48 -12.66 21.51 -7.93
C GLY A 48 -12.25 20.13 -7.42
N PHE A 49 -12.31 19.13 -8.31
CA PHE A 49 -11.91 17.78 -7.99
C PHE A 49 -10.38 17.68 -8.01
N MET A 50 -9.78 17.17 -6.94
CA MET A 50 -8.32 17.03 -6.81
C MET A 50 -7.97 15.69 -6.16
N THR A 51 -6.86 15.06 -6.58
CA THR A 51 -6.40 13.85 -5.89
C THR A 51 -6.15 14.15 -4.41
N ARG A 52 -6.40 13.19 -3.52
CA ARG A 52 -6.19 13.33 -2.07
C ARG A 52 -7.05 14.38 -1.36
N GLY A 53 -7.96 15.05 -2.07
CA GLY A 53 -8.89 16.03 -1.50
C GLY A 53 -10.02 15.42 -0.65
N PHE A 54 -10.25 14.11 -0.71
CA PHE A 54 -11.37 13.49 0.01
C PHE A 54 -11.25 13.64 1.54
N ILE A 55 -10.07 13.40 2.11
CA ILE A 55 -9.87 13.46 3.56
C ILE A 55 -10.02 14.88 4.08
N GLY A 56 -9.36 15.86 3.45
CA GLY A 56 -9.53 17.25 3.85
C GLY A 56 -10.93 17.79 3.57
N HIS A 57 -11.66 17.26 2.58
CA HIS A 57 -13.07 17.55 2.41
C HIS A 57 -13.91 17.05 3.59
N VAL A 58 -13.72 15.81 4.03
CA VAL A 58 -14.39 15.29 5.25
C VAL A 58 -14.05 16.15 6.47
N ILE A 59 -12.79 16.55 6.64
CA ILE A 59 -12.38 17.44 7.74
C ILE A 59 -13.10 18.79 7.65
N SER A 60 -13.23 19.35 6.44
CA SER A 60 -13.92 20.64 6.23
C SER A 60 -15.41 20.63 6.58
N LEU A 61 -16.03 19.45 6.68
CA LEU A 61 -17.41 19.33 7.17
C LEU A 61 -17.53 19.61 8.68
N PHE A 62 -16.42 19.52 9.43
CA PHE A 62 -16.39 19.66 10.88
C PHE A 62 -15.58 20.88 11.35
N THR A 63 -14.60 21.33 10.57
CA THR A 63 -13.73 22.45 10.93
C THR A 63 -13.12 23.11 9.70
N ASP A 64 -13.09 24.45 9.70
CA ASP A 64 -12.41 25.23 8.65
C ASP A 64 -10.89 25.19 8.80
N THR A 65 -10.41 25.02 10.04
CA THR A 65 -8.99 25.01 10.41
C THR A 65 -8.49 23.61 10.75
N VAL A 66 -7.28 23.28 10.31
CA VAL A 66 -6.56 22.05 10.67
C VAL A 66 -5.47 22.39 11.67
N THR A 67 -5.52 21.76 12.83
CA THR A 67 -4.48 21.91 13.86
C THR A 67 -3.47 20.76 13.77
N PRO A 68 -2.23 20.95 14.25
CA PRO A 68 -1.25 19.85 14.32
C PRO A 68 -1.80 18.64 15.07
N GLY A 69 -2.51 18.87 16.18
CA GLY A 69 -3.12 17.79 16.98
C GLY A 69 -4.17 16.98 16.23
N LEU A 70 -5.00 17.63 15.40
CA LEU A 70 -5.96 16.94 14.54
C LEU A 70 -5.24 16.06 13.50
N ALA A 71 -4.25 16.61 12.80
CA ALA A 71 -3.48 15.87 11.79
C ALA A 71 -2.77 14.65 12.41
N SER A 72 -2.10 14.83 13.55
CA SER A 72 -1.44 13.75 14.28
C SER A 72 -2.44 12.71 14.83
N GLY A 73 -3.61 13.15 15.33
CA GLY A 73 -4.67 12.25 15.80
C GLY A 73 -5.26 11.38 14.70
N LEU A 74 -5.47 11.95 13.50
CA LEU A 74 -5.91 11.20 12.32
C LEU A 74 -4.85 10.21 11.85
N GLN A 75 -3.59 10.64 11.74
CA GLN A 75 -2.47 9.77 11.43
C GLN A 75 -2.39 8.57 12.38
N PHE A 76 -2.46 8.82 13.69
CA PHE A 76 -2.44 7.76 14.70
C PHE A 76 -3.62 6.80 14.49
N SER A 77 -4.82 7.33 14.25
CA SER A 77 -6.02 6.54 14.00
C SER A 77 -5.88 5.64 12.75
N PHE A 78 -5.29 6.16 11.67
CA PHE A 78 -5.03 5.37 10.45
C PHE A 78 -3.99 4.29 10.68
N SER A 79 -2.90 4.58 11.42
CA SER A 79 -1.92 3.56 11.81
C SER A 79 -2.55 2.46 12.67
N VAL A 80 -3.38 2.81 13.64
CA VAL A 80 -4.11 1.83 14.48
C VAL A 80 -5.04 0.98 13.61
N LEU A 81 -5.79 1.60 12.69
CA LEU A 81 -6.68 0.88 11.78
C LEU A 81 -5.92 -0.10 10.87
N LEU A 82 -4.77 0.33 10.32
CA LEU A 82 -3.88 -0.51 9.54
C LEU A 82 -3.36 -1.70 10.37
N LEU A 83 -2.86 -1.45 11.58
CA LEU A 83 -2.38 -2.51 12.47
C LEU A 83 -3.47 -3.52 12.82
N ILE A 84 -4.69 -3.06 13.12
CA ILE A 84 -5.83 -3.93 13.40
C ILE A 84 -6.18 -4.78 12.18
N SER A 85 -6.34 -4.15 11.01
CA SER A 85 -6.72 -4.86 9.78
C SER A 85 -5.65 -5.88 9.35
N ALA A 86 -4.37 -5.50 9.37
CA ALA A 86 -3.25 -6.41 9.11
C ALA A 86 -3.21 -7.57 10.12
N SER A 87 -3.35 -7.29 11.42
CA SER A 87 -3.36 -8.31 12.48
C SER A 87 -4.50 -9.31 12.30
N VAL A 88 -5.69 -8.86 11.90
CA VAL A 88 -6.83 -9.73 11.59
C VAL A 88 -6.52 -10.63 10.40
N CYS A 89 -6.01 -10.07 9.31
CA CYS A 89 -5.62 -10.84 8.11
C CYS A 89 -4.57 -11.91 8.46
N ILE A 90 -3.49 -11.53 9.15
CA ILE A 90 -2.43 -12.44 9.58
C ILE A 90 -3.00 -13.53 10.50
N SER A 91 -3.86 -13.16 11.46
CA SER A 91 -4.47 -14.13 12.37
C SER A 91 -5.33 -15.16 11.65
N ILE A 92 -6.00 -14.78 10.56
CA ILE A 92 -6.78 -15.71 9.72
C ILE A 92 -5.84 -16.70 9.03
N VAL A 93 -4.73 -16.21 8.45
CA VAL A 93 -3.72 -17.06 7.81
C VAL A 93 -3.19 -18.07 8.82
N LEU A 94 -2.68 -17.59 9.95
CA LEU A 94 -2.06 -18.44 10.97
C LEU A 94 -3.00 -19.51 11.53
N LYS A 95 -4.28 -19.17 11.77
CA LYS A 95 -5.28 -20.16 12.21
C LYS A 95 -5.53 -21.24 11.16
N LYS A 96 -5.51 -20.86 9.89
CA LYS A 96 -5.74 -21.80 8.79
C LYS A 96 -4.49 -22.60 8.44
N THR A 97 -3.31 -22.14 8.79
CA THR A 97 -2.06 -22.90 8.60
C THR A 97 -1.65 -23.67 9.86
N ASP A 98 -2.47 -23.64 10.92
CA ASP A 98 -2.20 -24.39 12.16
C ASP A 98 -2.13 -25.89 11.85
N GLY A 99 -1.01 -26.50 12.23
CA GLY A 99 -0.64 -27.88 11.88
C GLY A 99 0.41 -28.02 10.77
N ASP A 100 0.58 -27.02 9.88
CA ASP A 100 1.63 -27.02 8.86
C ASP A 100 2.80 -26.12 9.29
N ARG A 101 3.81 -26.74 9.90
CA ARG A 101 5.00 -26.05 10.42
C ARG A 101 5.75 -25.29 9.33
N LYS A 102 5.78 -25.79 8.09
CA LYS A 102 6.54 -25.15 6.99
C LYS A 102 5.85 -23.88 6.53
N ILE A 103 4.54 -23.95 6.30
CA ILE A 103 3.76 -22.77 5.91
C ILE A 103 3.78 -21.72 7.03
N TYR A 104 3.62 -22.15 8.28
CA TYR A 104 3.71 -21.24 9.42
C TYR A 104 5.04 -20.50 9.46
N ALA A 105 6.17 -21.21 9.32
CA ALA A 105 7.49 -20.61 9.32
C ALA A 105 7.70 -19.66 8.14
N PHE A 106 7.17 -19.99 6.96
CA PHE A 106 7.19 -19.10 5.80
C PHE A 106 6.39 -17.80 6.06
N VAL A 107 5.20 -17.89 6.66
CA VAL A 107 4.41 -16.71 7.06
C VAL A 107 5.19 -15.85 8.06
N VAL A 108 5.80 -16.46 9.08
CA VAL A 108 6.64 -15.74 10.05
C VAL A 108 7.82 -15.06 9.36
N MET A 109 8.48 -15.73 8.41
CA MET A 109 9.56 -15.13 7.63
C MET A 109 9.08 -13.90 6.86
N LEU A 110 7.95 -13.97 6.14
CA LEU A 110 7.40 -12.82 5.43
C LEU A 110 7.10 -11.65 6.36
N LEU A 111 6.58 -11.93 7.57
CA LEU A 111 6.31 -10.91 8.57
C LEU A 111 7.58 -10.26 9.10
N VAL A 112 8.62 -11.05 9.38
CA VAL A 112 9.94 -10.53 9.77
C VAL A 112 10.48 -9.63 8.65
N LEU A 113 10.45 -10.10 7.40
CA LEU A 113 10.94 -9.32 6.26
C LEU A 113 10.19 -7.99 6.10
N ILE A 114 8.88 -7.93 6.33
CA ILE A 114 8.12 -6.67 6.32
C ILE A 114 8.51 -5.79 7.50
N VAL A 115 8.44 -6.32 8.73
CA VAL A 115 8.63 -5.50 9.94
C VAL A 115 10.03 -4.89 10.00
N PHE A 116 11.04 -5.63 9.53
CA PHE A 116 12.43 -5.17 9.49
C PHE A 116 12.80 -4.49 8.17
N HIS A 117 11.85 -4.28 7.25
CA HIS A 117 12.12 -3.49 6.05
C HIS A 117 12.27 -2.01 6.45
N PRO A 118 13.37 -1.32 6.06
CA PRO A 118 13.62 0.09 6.39
C PRO A 118 12.45 0.99 6.08
N GLN A 119 11.93 0.82 4.87
CA GLN A 119 10.83 1.64 4.42
C GLN A 119 9.49 1.20 5.00
N SER A 120 9.33 -0.04 5.49
CA SER A 120 8.12 -0.35 6.28
C SER A 120 8.12 0.42 7.59
N PHE A 121 9.28 0.59 8.25
CA PHE A 121 9.38 1.46 9.42
C PHE A 121 9.06 2.92 9.06
N ALA A 122 9.72 3.47 8.04
CA ALA A 122 9.38 4.79 7.51
C ALA A 122 7.90 4.87 7.09
N MET A 123 7.31 3.81 6.59
CA MET A 123 5.91 3.78 6.20
C MET A 123 4.97 3.81 7.40
N TYR A 124 5.26 3.07 8.47
CA TYR A 124 4.43 3.10 9.67
C TYR A 124 4.53 4.44 10.41
N PHE A 125 5.68 5.11 10.34
CA PHE A 125 5.96 6.28 11.18
C PHE A 125 6.03 7.62 10.43
N GLU A 126 6.54 7.64 9.20
CA GLU A 126 6.90 8.86 8.45
C GLU A 126 6.16 9.04 7.10
N SER A 127 5.68 7.98 6.44
CA SER A 127 5.08 8.09 5.11
C SER A 127 3.68 8.69 5.08
N SER A 128 3.20 8.97 3.86
CA SER A 128 1.87 9.51 3.56
C SER A 128 0.78 8.75 4.30
N TYR A 129 0.09 9.51 5.15
CA TYR A 129 -0.97 8.98 6.00
C TYR A 129 -2.16 8.45 5.21
N THR A 130 -2.35 8.93 3.97
CA THR A 130 -3.37 8.46 3.05
C THR A 130 -3.10 7.02 2.59
N ASP A 131 -1.83 6.60 2.44
CA ASP A 131 -1.49 5.22 2.10
C ASP A 131 -1.91 4.23 3.18
N LYS A 132 -1.65 4.59 4.44
CA LYS A 132 -2.00 3.76 5.59
C LYS A 132 -3.50 3.46 5.59
N LEU A 133 -4.31 4.50 5.38
CA LEU A 133 -5.75 4.37 5.28
C LEU A 133 -6.15 3.54 4.06
N MET A 134 -5.60 3.80 2.87
CA MET A 134 -5.92 3.04 1.66
C MET A 134 -5.58 1.56 1.78
N ILE A 135 -4.43 1.22 2.35
CA ILE A 135 -4.03 -0.18 2.58
C ILE A 135 -4.96 -0.81 3.61
N ALA A 136 -5.25 -0.12 4.71
CA ALA A 136 -6.18 -0.63 5.72
C ALA A 136 -7.57 -0.90 5.14
N LEU A 137 -8.11 0.04 4.35
CA LEU A 137 -9.38 -0.11 3.65
C LEU A 137 -9.33 -1.25 2.62
N THR A 138 -8.22 -1.42 1.90
CA THR A 138 -8.03 -2.53 0.96
C THR A 138 -8.02 -3.87 1.70
N LEU A 139 -7.34 -3.98 2.84
CA LEU A 139 -7.38 -5.18 3.67
C LEU A 139 -8.79 -5.47 4.19
N ILE A 140 -9.54 -4.44 4.60
CA ILE A 140 -10.96 -4.57 4.96
C ILE A 140 -11.79 -5.06 3.77
N ALA A 141 -11.55 -4.54 2.56
CA ALA A 141 -12.21 -4.99 1.34
C ALA A 141 -11.92 -6.47 1.04
N VAL A 142 -10.67 -6.92 1.24
CA VAL A 142 -10.31 -8.35 1.11
C VAL A 142 -11.08 -9.21 2.12
N LEU A 143 -11.19 -8.76 3.38
CA LEU A 143 -11.99 -9.46 4.39
C LEU A 143 -13.48 -9.51 4.02
N PHE A 144 -14.02 -8.43 3.45
CA PHE A 144 -15.42 -8.33 3.03
C PHE A 144 -15.72 -9.16 1.79
N ALA A 145 -14.78 -9.26 0.85
CA ALA A 145 -14.89 -10.10 -0.35
C ALA A 145 -15.10 -11.59 0.02
N GLU A 146 -14.63 -12.02 1.19
CA GLU A 146 -14.84 -13.39 1.68
C GLU A 146 -16.20 -13.62 2.34
N ARG A 147 -17.00 -12.57 2.60
CA ARG A 147 -18.29 -12.67 3.28
C ARG A 147 -19.44 -12.46 2.31
N LYS A 148 -20.38 -13.42 2.28
CA LYS A 148 -21.53 -13.44 1.35
C LYS A 148 -22.33 -12.14 1.31
N HIS A 149 -22.51 -11.48 2.45
CA HIS A 149 -23.30 -10.26 2.55
C HIS A 149 -22.46 -8.98 2.41
N LEU A 150 -21.23 -8.97 2.93
CA LEU A 150 -20.37 -7.78 2.93
C LEU A 150 -19.65 -7.57 1.59
N ILE A 151 -19.61 -8.55 0.70
CA ILE A 151 -19.00 -8.42 -0.64
C ILE A 151 -19.58 -7.24 -1.44
N TRP A 152 -20.83 -6.85 -1.19
CA TRP A 152 -21.46 -5.70 -1.84
C TRP A 152 -20.96 -4.34 -1.35
N LEU A 153 -20.24 -4.30 -0.22
CA LEU A 153 -19.57 -3.09 0.25
C LEU A 153 -18.19 -2.90 -0.40
N VAL A 154 -17.64 -3.93 -1.06
CA VAL A 154 -16.32 -3.85 -1.72
C VAL A 154 -16.27 -2.74 -2.78
N PRO A 155 -17.24 -2.60 -3.69
CA PRO A 155 -17.22 -1.51 -4.68
C PRO A 155 -17.18 -0.12 -4.02
N SER A 156 -17.92 0.09 -2.92
CA SER A 156 -17.92 1.36 -2.18
C SER A 156 -16.58 1.65 -1.51
N ILE A 157 -15.92 0.61 -0.95
CA ILE A 157 -14.58 0.77 -0.38
C ILE A 157 -13.56 1.08 -1.48
N CYS A 158 -13.64 0.39 -2.62
CA CYS A 158 -12.79 0.68 -3.78
C CYS A 158 -12.97 2.12 -4.27
N LEU A 159 -14.21 2.60 -4.39
CA LEU A 159 -14.52 3.98 -4.73
C LEU A 159 -13.91 4.95 -3.72
N LEU A 160 -14.09 4.69 -2.42
CA LEU A 160 -13.52 5.51 -1.35
C LEU A 160 -11.98 5.57 -1.44
N CYS A 161 -11.31 4.45 -1.67
CA CYS A 161 -9.86 4.42 -1.88
C CYS A 161 -9.44 5.26 -3.09
N THR A 162 -10.16 5.17 -4.21
CA THR A 162 -9.87 5.99 -5.40
C THR A 162 -10.10 7.48 -5.16
N LEU A 163 -11.08 7.86 -4.33
CA LEU A 163 -11.29 9.27 -3.94
C LEU A 163 -10.18 9.78 -3.00
N ILE A 164 -9.64 8.91 -2.14
CA ILE A 164 -8.48 9.22 -1.31
C ILE A 164 -7.21 9.38 -2.17
N SER A 165 -7.05 8.59 -3.23
CA SER A 165 -5.96 8.78 -4.19
C SER A 165 -6.32 8.17 -5.53
N ILE A 166 -6.26 8.96 -6.59
CA ILE A 166 -6.54 8.47 -7.95
C ILE A 166 -5.53 7.39 -8.39
N TYR A 167 -4.35 7.38 -7.76
CA TYR A 167 -3.28 6.40 -7.97
C TYR A 167 -3.58 5.03 -7.34
N TYR A 168 -4.66 4.90 -6.54
CA TYR A 168 -5.11 3.62 -6.00
C TYR A 168 -5.19 2.52 -7.07
N SER A 169 -5.60 2.89 -8.28
CA SER A 169 -5.70 2.02 -9.46
C SER A 169 -4.37 1.38 -9.88
N LEU A 170 -3.24 2.03 -9.60
CA LEU A 170 -1.89 1.59 -9.94
C LEU A 170 -1.14 0.98 -8.75
N HIS A 171 -1.79 0.91 -7.58
CA HIS A 171 -1.19 0.49 -6.31
C HIS A 171 -1.97 -0.66 -5.69
N SER A 172 -2.71 -0.37 -4.62
CA SER A 172 -3.40 -1.34 -3.78
C SER A 172 -4.62 -1.98 -4.47
N MET A 173 -5.11 -1.42 -5.58
CA MET A 173 -6.16 -2.04 -6.40
C MET A 173 -5.80 -3.47 -6.81
N ILE A 174 -4.54 -3.75 -7.10
CA ILE A 174 -4.12 -5.07 -7.63
C ILE A 174 -4.42 -6.20 -6.65
N LEU A 175 -4.22 -5.95 -5.35
CA LEU A 175 -4.54 -6.93 -4.32
C LEU A 175 -6.04 -7.29 -4.37
N ILE A 176 -6.92 -6.28 -4.31
CA ILE A 176 -8.36 -6.53 -4.31
C ILE A 176 -8.83 -7.08 -5.66
N ALA A 177 -8.20 -6.69 -6.77
CA ALA A 177 -8.50 -7.21 -8.08
C ALA A 177 -8.20 -8.72 -8.19
N ILE A 178 -7.02 -9.15 -7.75
CA ILE A 178 -6.69 -10.57 -7.71
C ILE A 178 -7.66 -11.34 -6.81
N VAL A 179 -8.03 -10.78 -5.66
CA VAL A 179 -8.97 -11.40 -4.72
C VAL A 179 -10.37 -11.54 -5.34
N LEU A 180 -10.89 -10.50 -6.02
CA LEU A 180 -12.20 -10.55 -6.67
C LEU A 180 -12.23 -11.51 -7.85
N LEU A 181 -11.17 -11.56 -8.67
CA LEU A 181 -11.04 -12.57 -9.74
C LEU A 181 -11.01 -13.99 -9.19
N GLN A 182 -10.23 -14.23 -8.13
CA GLN A 182 -10.21 -15.53 -7.46
C GLN A 182 -11.58 -15.86 -6.89
N LYS A 183 -12.29 -14.89 -6.30
CA LYS A 183 -13.63 -15.11 -5.75
C LYS A 183 -14.66 -15.47 -6.82
N PHE A 184 -14.58 -14.79 -7.96
CA PHE A 184 -15.42 -15.10 -9.12
C PHE A 184 -15.18 -16.55 -9.59
N TYR A 185 -13.91 -16.95 -9.71
CA TYR A 185 -13.52 -18.32 -10.03
C TYR A 185 -13.99 -19.35 -9.00
N ASP A 186 -13.70 -19.15 -7.71
CA ASP A 186 -14.09 -20.04 -6.60
C ASP A 186 -15.62 -20.28 -6.58
N SER A 187 -16.39 -19.29 -7.02
CA SER A 187 -17.85 -19.33 -7.07
C SER A 187 -18.43 -19.94 -8.35
N ARG A 188 -17.60 -20.60 -9.17
CA ARG A 188 -18.00 -21.15 -10.48
C ARG A 188 -18.65 -20.11 -11.38
N TYR A 189 -18.04 -18.92 -11.43
CA TYR A 189 -18.49 -17.82 -12.29
C TYR A 189 -19.89 -17.28 -11.94
N SER A 190 -20.23 -17.23 -10.65
CA SER A 190 -21.50 -16.65 -10.19
C SER A 190 -21.66 -15.20 -10.69
N ILE A 191 -22.80 -14.90 -11.32
CA ILE A 191 -23.16 -13.56 -11.82
C ILE A 191 -22.99 -12.51 -10.72
N LYS A 192 -23.38 -12.82 -9.49
CA LYS A 192 -23.23 -11.91 -8.35
C LYS A 192 -21.78 -11.48 -8.13
N ASN A 193 -20.84 -12.43 -8.12
CA ASN A 193 -19.43 -12.13 -7.88
C ASN A 193 -18.80 -11.48 -9.12
N GLY A 194 -19.25 -11.85 -10.32
CA GLY A 194 -18.87 -11.17 -11.56
C GLY A 194 -19.30 -9.71 -11.57
N ALA A 195 -20.54 -9.42 -11.13
CA ALA A 195 -21.06 -8.06 -11.00
C ALA A 195 -20.26 -7.23 -10.01
N VAL A 196 -19.97 -7.75 -8.80
CA VAL A 196 -19.12 -7.03 -7.83
C VAL A 196 -17.72 -6.78 -8.39
N CYS A 197 -17.13 -7.77 -9.08
CA CYS A 197 -15.82 -7.63 -9.71
C CYS A 197 -15.82 -6.50 -10.76
N LEU A 198 -16.77 -6.53 -11.69
CA LEU A 198 -16.89 -5.54 -12.76
C LEU A 198 -17.24 -4.14 -12.23
N LEU A 199 -18.13 -4.05 -11.23
CA LEU A 199 -18.48 -2.77 -10.60
C LEU A 199 -17.27 -2.15 -9.88
N SER A 200 -16.49 -2.96 -9.15
CA SER A 200 -15.30 -2.47 -8.46
C SER A 200 -14.26 -1.94 -9.46
N TYR A 201 -14.02 -2.66 -10.56
CA TYR A 201 -13.07 -2.22 -11.59
C TYR A 201 -13.58 -1.01 -12.35
N GLY A 202 -14.85 -1.04 -12.76
CA GLY A 202 -15.48 0.06 -13.47
C GLY A 202 -15.44 1.35 -12.67
N LEU A 203 -15.76 1.31 -11.38
CA LEU A 203 -15.70 2.50 -10.51
C LEU A 203 -14.28 3.02 -10.36
N ILE A 204 -13.30 2.16 -10.09
CA ILE A 204 -11.91 2.61 -9.94
C ILE A 204 -11.41 3.24 -11.24
N ILE A 205 -11.59 2.56 -12.38
CA ILE A 205 -11.12 3.05 -13.69
C ILE A 205 -11.84 4.34 -14.05
N ALA A 206 -13.17 4.39 -13.93
CA ALA A 206 -13.95 5.57 -14.28
C ALA A 206 -13.57 6.79 -13.44
N VAL A 207 -13.41 6.62 -12.11
CA VAL A 207 -13.04 7.73 -11.22
C VAL A 207 -11.58 8.12 -11.38
N SER A 208 -10.67 7.18 -11.63
CA SER A 208 -9.28 7.52 -11.95
C SER A 208 -9.19 8.31 -13.26
N ILE A 209 -9.88 7.88 -14.33
CA ILE A 209 -9.90 8.59 -15.63
C ILE A 209 -10.56 9.96 -15.48
N TYR A 210 -11.72 10.02 -14.82
CA TYR A 210 -12.40 11.29 -14.56
C TYR A 210 -11.47 12.23 -13.78
N GLY A 211 -10.91 11.75 -12.67
CA GLY A 211 -10.03 12.51 -11.81
C GLY A 211 -8.80 13.04 -12.54
N THR A 212 -8.11 12.22 -13.33
CA THR A 212 -6.98 12.70 -14.13
C THR A 212 -7.37 13.66 -15.25
N SER A 213 -8.63 13.65 -15.69
CA SER A 213 -9.11 14.56 -16.74
C SER A 213 -9.52 15.93 -16.19
N VAL A 214 -10.14 16.00 -15.01
CA VAL A 214 -10.68 17.25 -14.44
C VAL A 214 -9.78 17.92 -13.41
N MET A 215 -8.73 17.25 -12.93
CA MET A 215 -7.84 17.77 -11.88
C MET A 215 -7.03 19.01 -12.30
N TYR A 216 -7.05 19.38 -13.58
CA TYR A 216 -6.40 20.58 -14.11
C TYR A 216 -7.30 21.82 -14.16
N ASP A 217 -8.61 21.65 -13.93
CA ASP A 217 -9.59 22.75 -13.91
C ASP A 217 -9.78 23.32 -12.49
N LEU A 218 -8.71 23.40 -11.71
CA LEU A 218 -8.76 23.99 -10.37
C LEU A 218 -8.90 25.51 -10.46
N SER A 219 -9.62 26.11 -9.51
CA SER A 219 -9.88 27.56 -9.51
C SER A 219 -8.69 28.44 -9.07
N PHE A 220 -7.47 27.92 -9.11
CA PHE A 220 -6.26 28.64 -8.69
C PHE A 220 -5.45 29.08 -9.90
N GLY A 221 -4.99 30.33 -9.92
CA GLY A 221 -4.17 30.88 -11.00
C GLY A 221 -2.71 30.44 -10.95
N SER A 222 -2.23 29.94 -9.81
CA SER A 222 -0.85 29.43 -9.67
C SER A 222 -0.70 28.39 -8.54
N PRO A 223 0.36 27.55 -8.57
CA PRO A 223 0.67 26.63 -7.47
C PRO A 223 0.89 27.35 -6.14
N LYS A 224 1.50 28.54 -6.20
CA LYS A 224 1.75 29.37 -5.02
C LYS A 224 0.44 29.82 -4.36
N GLU A 225 -0.52 30.29 -5.15
CA GLU A 225 -1.85 30.69 -4.67
C GLU A 225 -2.58 29.51 -4.02
N MET A 226 -2.53 28.33 -4.64
CA MET A 226 -3.10 27.10 -4.07
C MET A 226 -2.45 26.75 -2.73
N CYS A 227 -1.11 26.79 -2.65
CA CYS A 227 -0.39 26.53 -1.39
C CYS A 227 -0.74 27.55 -0.31
N GLU A 228 -0.75 28.85 -0.62
CA GLU A 228 -1.09 29.92 0.32
C GLU A 228 -2.51 29.76 0.87
N TYR A 229 -3.48 29.46 0.00
CA TYR A 229 -4.86 29.18 0.42
C TYR A 229 -4.93 28.00 1.39
N PHE A 230 -4.36 26.84 1.04
CA PHE A 230 -4.46 25.66 1.90
C PHE A 230 -3.66 25.81 3.20
N LEU A 231 -2.50 26.45 3.16
CA LEU A 231 -1.71 26.74 4.36
C LEU A 231 -2.39 27.76 5.27
N SER A 232 -3.21 28.68 4.74
CA SER A 232 -4.00 29.60 5.58
C SER A 232 -5.00 28.88 6.49
N ARG A 233 -5.36 27.63 6.15
CA ARG A 233 -6.23 26.77 6.97
C ARG A 233 -5.46 26.03 8.06
N TYR A 234 -4.14 26.09 8.09
CA TYR A 234 -3.32 25.41 9.08
C TYR A 234 -2.89 26.37 10.20
N THR A 235 -3.04 25.94 11.47
CA THR A 235 -2.71 26.79 12.63
C THR A 235 -1.30 26.60 13.17
N GLY A 236 -0.52 25.65 12.66
CA GLY A 236 0.89 25.45 13.03
C GLY A 236 1.84 26.27 12.17
N ASP A 237 3.14 26.28 12.49
CA ASP A 237 4.17 26.96 11.69
C ASP A 237 4.41 26.22 10.35
N PRO A 238 4.01 26.79 9.20
CA PRO A 238 4.19 26.16 7.90
C PRO A 238 5.50 26.58 7.21
N TYR A 239 6.25 27.53 7.78
CA TYR A 239 7.20 28.35 7.01
C TYR A 239 8.51 27.65 6.65
N SER A 240 8.90 26.57 7.33
CA SER A 240 10.16 25.89 7.05
C SER A 240 10.19 25.10 5.73
N THR A 241 9.07 25.02 5.00
CA THR A 241 8.90 24.04 3.90
C THR A 241 8.07 24.53 2.71
N VAL A 242 7.66 25.81 2.68
CA VAL A 242 6.74 26.38 1.67
C VAL A 242 7.22 26.18 0.23
N GLN A 243 8.50 26.42 -0.05
CA GLN A 243 9.02 26.32 -1.42
C GLN A 243 8.90 24.90 -1.98
N TRP A 244 9.18 23.89 -1.16
CA TRP A 244 9.09 22.49 -1.56
C TRP A 244 7.62 22.06 -1.82
N TYR A 245 6.64 22.70 -1.16
CA TYR A 245 5.22 22.50 -1.48
C TYR A 245 4.84 23.03 -2.84
N VAL A 246 5.32 24.23 -3.19
CA VAL A 246 5.00 24.85 -4.47
C VAL A 246 5.46 23.95 -5.61
N ASP A 247 6.67 23.38 -5.51
CA ASP A 247 7.23 22.49 -6.53
C ASP A 247 6.43 21.18 -6.65
N THR A 248 6.04 20.59 -5.52
CA THR A 248 5.29 19.32 -5.53
C THR A 248 3.84 19.52 -6.01
N VAL A 249 3.18 20.59 -5.56
CA VAL A 249 1.84 20.97 -6.02
C VAL A 249 1.85 21.31 -7.50
N PHE A 250 2.90 21.98 -7.99
CA PHE A 250 3.06 22.26 -9.41
C PHE A 250 3.07 20.97 -10.22
N VAL A 251 3.91 20.00 -9.87
CA VAL A 251 4.01 18.74 -10.62
C VAL A 251 2.72 17.91 -10.51
N GLU A 252 2.09 17.88 -9.34
CA GLU A 252 0.90 17.04 -9.14
C GLU A 252 -0.37 17.65 -9.79
N TYR A 253 -0.59 18.97 -9.68
CA TYR A 253 -1.86 19.61 -10.07
C TYR A 253 -1.78 20.56 -11.26
N PHE A 254 -0.59 21.04 -11.64
CA PHE A 254 -0.43 22.05 -12.71
C PHE A 254 0.29 21.51 -13.95
N VAL A 255 0.82 20.29 -13.92
CA VAL A 255 1.37 19.60 -15.10
C VAL A 255 0.33 18.63 -15.65
N PRO A 256 -0.29 18.92 -16.82
CA PRO A 256 -1.27 18.04 -17.45
C PRO A 256 -0.71 16.64 -17.70
N MET A 257 -1.39 15.57 -17.31
CA MET A 257 -0.87 14.20 -17.40
C MET A 257 -0.58 13.81 -18.85
N PHE A 258 -1.52 14.01 -19.79
CA PHE A 258 -1.34 13.56 -21.18
C PHE A 258 -0.50 14.51 -22.05
N PRO A 259 -0.66 15.85 -22.01
CA PRO A 259 0.27 16.78 -22.64
C PRO A 259 1.66 16.78 -22.00
N GLY A 260 1.76 16.41 -20.72
CA GLY A 260 2.98 16.46 -19.91
C GLY A 260 3.69 15.12 -19.76
N ILE A 261 3.17 13.99 -20.31
CA ILE A 261 3.90 12.71 -20.28
C ILE A 261 5.28 12.84 -20.94
N SER A 262 5.41 13.61 -22.02
CA SER A 262 6.72 13.86 -22.63
C SER A 262 7.64 14.64 -21.70
N TYR A 263 7.12 15.63 -20.98
CA TYR A 263 7.86 16.38 -19.95
C TYR A 263 8.27 15.49 -18.76
N LEU A 264 7.38 14.60 -18.32
CA LEU A 264 7.65 13.64 -17.25
C LEU A 264 8.70 12.61 -17.67
N ILE A 265 8.61 12.07 -18.89
CA ILE A 265 9.62 11.16 -19.45
C ILE A 265 10.94 11.90 -19.65
N GLU A 266 10.93 13.13 -20.17
CA GLU A 266 12.14 13.92 -20.37
C GLU A 266 12.82 14.22 -19.04
N ASN A 267 12.08 14.63 -18.01
CA ASN A 267 12.61 14.76 -16.65
C ASN A 267 13.13 13.43 -16.11
N PHE A 268 12.42 12.33 -16.37
CA PHE A 268 12.86 10.99 -15.96
C PHE A 268 14.21 10.59 -16.58
N LEU A 269 14.38 10.86 -17.88
CA LEU A 269 15.62 10.58 -18.61
C LEU A 269 16.75 11.54 -18.25
N ASN A 270 16.40 12.79 -17.90
CA ASN A 270 17.36 13.85 -17.56
C ASN A 270 17.68 13.92 -16.06
N PHE A 271 17.13 13.02 -15.24
CA PHE A 271 17.50 12.96 -13.83
C PHE A 271 19.00 12.76 -13.65
N ASP A 272 19.53 13.41 -12.62
CA ASP A 272 20.95 13.32 -12.30
C ASP A 272 21.36 11.91 -11.87
N SER A 273 22.67 11.66 -11.82
CA SER A 273 23.20 10.37 -11.40
C SER A 273 22.81 9.97 -9.97
N ARG A 274 22.40 10.92 -9.11
CA ARG A 274 21.97 10.64 -7.73
C ARG A 274 20.59 10.00 -7.72
N PHE A 275 19.68 10.44 -8.58
CA PHE A 275 18.37 9.80 -8.75
C PHE A 275 18.50 8.34 -9.22
N TRP A 276 19.26 8.10 -10.28
CA TRP A 276 19.44 6.75 -10.80
C TRP A 276 20.15 5.84 -9.80
N LYS A 277 21.08 6.40 -9.03
CA LYS A 277 21.69 5.71 -7.89
C LYS A 277 20.64 5.34 -6.85
N LEU A 278 19.74 6.25 -6.44
CA LEU A 278 18.66 5.95 -5.51
C LEU A 278 17.75 4.83 -6.02
N VAL A 279 17.30 4.89 -7.27
CA VAL A 279 16.45 3.83 -7.86
C VAL A 279 17.18 2.50 -7.86
N PHE A 280 18.47 2.48 -8.19
CA PHE A 280 19.27 1.26 -8.19
C PHE A 280 19.49 0.72 -6.77
N ASP A 281 19.76 1.59 -5.80
CA ASP A 281 19.93 1.24 -4.39
C ASP A 281 18.63 0.66 -3.81
N LEU A 282 17.48 1.25 -4.14
CA LEU A 282 16.16 0.72 -3.80
C LEU A 282 15.92 -0.64 -4.47
N LEU A 283 16.19 -0.77 -5.77
CA LEU A 283 16.05 -2.06 -6.47
C LEU A 283 16.90 -3.14 -5.79
N LEU A 284 18.17 -2.85 -5.51
CA LEU A 284 19.05 -3.76 -4.77
C LEU A 284 18.43 -4.16 -3.42
N LEU A 285 17.86 -3.19 -2.70
CA LEU A 285 17.17 -3.42 -1.43
C LEU A 285 15.98 -4.38 -1.56
N TYR A 286 15.15 -4.23 -2.58
CA TYR A 286 13.95 -5.07 -2.76
C TYR A 286 14.19 -6.38 -3.52
N ILE A 287 15.34 -6.57 -4.19
CA ILE A 287 15.64 -7.77 -4.98
C ILE A 287 15.34 -9.07 -4.21
N PRO A 288 15.76 -9.26 -2.94
CA PRO A 288 15.48 -10.51 -2.23
C PRO A 288 13.98 -10.77 -2.07
N MET A 289 13.19 -9.73 -1.84
CA MET A 289 11.73 -9.87 -1.68
C MET A 289 11.05 -10.12 -3.04
N PHE A 290 11.46 -9.42 -4.09
CA PHE A 290 10.97 -9.67 -5.45
C PHE A 290 11.36 -11.07 -5.94
N ALA A 291 12.56 -11.54 -5.64
CA ALA A 291 13.01 -12.88 -5.98
C ALA A 291 12.19 -13.95 -5.23
N ALA A 292 11.94 -13.75 -3.93
CA ALA A 292 11.11 -14.66 -3.14
C ALA A 292 9.66 -14.72 -3.65
N CYS A 293 9.04 -13.56 -3.91
CA CYS A 293 7.67 -13.49 -4.45
C CYS A 293 7.61 -14.02 -5.89
N GLY A 294 8.57 -13.65 -6.74
CA GLY A 294 8.67 -14.12 -8.12
C GLY A 294 8.83 -15.64 -8.19
N TYR A 295 9.69 -16.22 -7.35
CA TYR A 295 9.82 -17.67 -7.23
C TYR A 295 8.53 -18.32 -6.74
N PHE A 296 7.89 -17.75 -5.71
CA PHE A 296 6.62 -18.23 -5.18
C PHE A 296 5.54 -18.31 -6.27
N TRP A 297 5.37 -17.24 -7.04
CA TRP A 297 4.38 -17.20 -8.12
C TRP A 297 4.75 -18.08 -9.29
N LEU A 298 6.02 -18.12 -9.70
CA LEU A 298 6.50 -18.98 -10.78
C LEU A 298 6.27 -20.46 -10.46
N LYS A 299 6.51 -20.88 -9.21
CA LYS A 299 6.24 -22.25 -8.77
C LYS A 299 4.73 -22.52 -8.69
N SER A 300 3.95 -21.60 -8.12
CA SER A 300 2.49 -21.74 -8.07
C SER A 300 1.87 -21.88 -9.47
N LEU A 301 2.34 -21.07 -10.43
CA LEU A 301 1.95 -21.11 -11.84
C LEU A 301 2.26 -22.45 -12.50
N LYS A 302 3.45 -23.00 -12.25
CA LYS A 302 3.89 -24.29 -12.80
C LYS A 302 3.19 -25.48 -12.15
N SER A 303 2.76 -25.36 -10.90
CA SER A 303 2.17 -26.45 -10.12
C SER A 303 0.66 -26.62 -10.31
N THR A 304 -0.06 -25.59 -10.80
CA THR A 304 -1.49 -25.73 -11.08
C THR A 304 -1.73 -26.20 -12.50
N GLU A 305 -2.71 -27.10 -12.71
CA GLU A 305 -3.11 -27.54 -14.05
C GLU A 305 -4.22 -26.67 -14.65
N ASN A 306 -5.01 -26.00 -13.81
CA ASN A 306 -6.17 -25.22 -14.24
C ASN A 306 -5.75 -23.94 -14.98
N LYS A 307 -6.22 -23.76 -16.22
CA LYS A 307 -5.87 -22.61 -17.08
C LYS A 307 -6.26 -21.25 -16.48
N PHE A 308 -7.42 -21.15 -15.84
CA PHE A 308 -7.86 -19.90 -15.22
C PHE A 308 -7.03 -19.57 -13.97
N GLN A 309 -6.74 -20.57 -13.14
CA GLN A 309 -5.84 -20.39 -12.01
C GLN A 309 -4.42 -20.00 -12.46
N LYS A 310 -3.92 -20.58 -13.57
CA LYS A 310 -2.66 -20.16 -14.20
C LYS A 310 -2.71 -18.68 -14.60
N PHE A 311 -3.80 -18.24 -15.21
CA PHE A 311 -3.97 -16.83 -15.57
C PHE A 311 -3.90 -15.93 -14.33
N ILE A 312 -4.59 -16.27 -13.23
CA ILE A 312 -4.52 -15.46 -12.01
C ILE A 312 -3.09 -15.44 -11.43
N PHE A 313 -2.40 -16.59 -11.37
CA PHE A 313 -1.01 -16.62 -10.89
C PHE A 313 -0.04 -15.88 -11.80
N PHE A 314 -0.29 -15.86 -13.11
CA PHE A 314 0.44 -15.02 -14.04
C PHE A 314 0.22 -13.54 -13.74
N LEU A 315 -1.02 -13.11 -13.48
CA LEU A 315 -1.31 -11.75 -13.03
C LEU A 315 -0.55 -11.40 -11.74
N CYS A 316 -0.53 -12.29 -10.74
CA CYS A 316 0.27 -12.09 -9.53
C CYS A 316 1.75 -11.89 -9.86
N LEU A 317 2.32 -12.73 -10.73
CA LEU A 317 3.73 -12.67 -11.13
C LEU A 317 4.09 -11.37 -11.84
N ILE A 318 3.25 -10.89 -12.77
CA ILE A 318 3.54 -9.67 -13.54
C ILE A 318 3.16 -8.39 -12.81
N SER A 319 2.30 -8.48 -11.79
CA SER A 319 1.74 -7.30 -11.14
C SER A 319 2.79 -6.32 -10.58
N PRO A 320 3.94 -6.74 -9.99
CA PRO A 320 4.98 -5.78 -9.59
C PRO A 320 5.52 -4.95 -10.75
N VAL A 321 5.55 -5.50 -11.97
CA VAL A 321 6.03 -4.78 -13.15
C VAL A 321 5.00 -3.76 -13.62
N LEU A 322 3.71 -4.13 -13.59
CA LEU A 322 2.61 -3.24 -13.96
C LEU A 322 2.55 -2.00 -13.06
N THR A 323 2.86 -2.17 -11.79
CA THR A 323 2.90 -1.09 -10.79
C THR A 323 4.23 -0.34 -10.72
N MET A 324 5.21 -0.69 -11.56
CA MET A 324 6.36 0.18 -11.80
C MET A 324 6.05 1.25 -12.85
N PHE A 325 4.95 1.14 -13.61
CA PHE A 325 4.58 2.18 -14.57
C PHE A 325 4.44 3.59 -13.95
N PRO A 326 3.86 3.76 -12.75
CA PRO A 326 3.89 5.03 -12.03
C PRO A 326 5.27 5.64 -11.81
N LEU A 327 6.35 4.82 -11.75
CA LEU A 327 7.71 5.34 -11.62
C LEU A 327 8.12 6.20 -12.82
N LEU A 328 7.44 6.09 -13.97
CA LEU A 328 7.72 6.93 -15.13
C LEU A 328 7.00 8.29 -15.07
N ILE A 329 6.03 8.45 -14.16
CA ILE A 329 5.11 9.60 -14.15
C ILE A 329 4.93 10.22 -12.76
N SER A 330 5.63 9.73 -11.72
CA SER A 330 5.48 10.18 -10.34
C SER A 330 6.84 10.42 -9.70
N LEU A 331 6.94 11.46 -8.88
CA LEU A 331 8.16 11.81 -8.13
C LEU A 331 8.35 10.98 -6.84
N GLU A 332 7.38 10.12 -6.48
CA GLU A 332 7.36 9.39 -5.20
C GLU A 332 7.86 7.94 -5.33
N TYR A 333 9.02 7.73 -5.96
CA TYR A 333 9.52 6.41 -6.36
C TYR A 333 9.58 5.37 -5.23
N GLU A 334 10.09 5.78 -4.07
CA GLU A 334 10.22 4.95 -2.86
C GLU A 334 8.87 4.32 -2.46
N ARG A 335 7.84 5.17 -2.37
CA ARG A 335 6.46 4.76 -2.03
C ARG A 335 5.93 3.67 -2.97
N HIS A 336 6.24 3.76 -4.27
CA HIS A 336 5.78 2.77 -5.26
C HIS A 336 6.39 1.39 -5.00
N PHE A 337 7.71 1.30 -4.77
CA PHE A 337 8.37 0.03 -4.46
C PHE A 337 7.80 -0.64 -3.21
N ASP A 338 7.56 0.16 -2.18
CA ASP A 338 7.02 -0.28 -0.90
C ASP A 338 5.62 -0.87 -1.01
N VAL A 339 4.71 -0.12 -1.63
CA VAL A 339 3.33 -0.58 -1.80
C VAL A 339 3.32 -1.85 -2.64
N ASN A 340 4.17 -1.93 -3.67
CA ASN A 340 4.27 -3.10 -4.52
C ASN A 340 4.64 -4.37 -3.75
N ILE A 341 5.67 -4.31 -2.91
CA ILE A 341 6.08 -5.50 -2.18
C ILE A 341 5.06 -5.89 -1.10
N GLN A 342 4.44 -4.90 -0.45
CA GLN A 342 3.39 -5.17 0.53
C GLN A 342 2.17 -5.82 -0.10
N MET A 343 1.76 -5.37 -1.29
CA MET A 343 0.67 -5.99 -2.03
C MET A 343 1.02 -7.43 -2.40
N GLN A 344 2.24 -7.72 -2.86
CA GLN A 344 2.67 -9.10 -3.14
C GLN A 344 2.57 -10.00 -1.92
N ILE A 345 3.04 -9.54 -0.76
CA ILE A 345 2.97 -10.32 0.46
C ILE A 345 1.52 -10.54 0.89
N CYS A 346 0.68 -9.51 0.79
CA CYS A 346 -0.74 -9.64 1.10
C CYS A 346 -1.44 -10.66 0.18
N ILE A 347 -1.09 -10.69 -1.12
CA ILE A 347 -1.60 -11.69 -2.06
C ILE A 347 -1.09 -13.10 -1.69
N CYS A 348 0.20 -13.26 -1.36
CA CYS A 348 0.76 -14.53 -0.87
C CYS A 348 -0.02 -15.03 0.36
N LEU A 349 -0.19 -14.17 1.37
CA LEU A 349 -0.93 -14.47 2.59
C LEU A 349 -2.39 -14.87 2.29
N TYR A 350 -3.06 -14.17 1.37
CA TYR A 350 -4.41 -14.52 0.95
C TYR A 350 -4.51 -15.96 0.41
N TYR A 351 -3.60 -16.36 -0.49
CA TYR A 351 -3.61 -17.73 -1.04
C TYR A 351 -3.24 -18.80 -0.02
N LEU A 352 -2.33 -18.51 0.91
CA LEU A 352 -2.02 -19.40 2.02
C LEU A 352 -3.21 -19.55 2.98
N ALA A 353 -3.93 -18.46 3.26
CA ALA A 353 -5.20 -18.51 4.00
C ALA A 353 -6.31 -19.26 3.24
N LYS A 354 -6.23 -19.38 1.91
CA LYS A 354 -7.14 -20.23 1.14
C LYS A 354 -6.73 -21.69 1.11
N ARG A 355 -5.54 -22.04 1.63
CA ARG A 355 -4.91 -23.36 1.48
C ARG A 355 -4.86 -23.80 0.02
N ASN A 356 -4.54 -22.88 -0.88
CA ASN A 356 -4.39 -23.23 -2.29
C ASN A 356 -3.17 -24.15 -2.47
N ASP A 357 -3.36 -25.36 -2.99
CA ASP A 357 -2.33 -26.42 -3.06
C ASP A 357 -1.05 -25.98 -3.78
N ALA A 358 -1.18 -25.22 -4.87
CA ALA A 358 -0.03 -24.73 -5.62
C ALA A 358 0.77 -23.70 -4.81
N ALA A 359 0.07 -22.78 -4.15
CA ALA A 359 0.66 -21.75 -3.31
C ALA A 359 1.29 -22.31 -2.03
N THR A 360 0.63 -23.27 -1.38
CA THR A 360 1.16 -23.94 -0.18
C THR A 360 2.39 -24.78 -0.52
N SER A 361 2.37 -25.50 -1.65
CA SER A 361 3.54 -26.23 -2.16
C SER A 361 4.71 -25.28 -2.46
N ALA A 362 4.44 -24.12 -3.07
CA ALA A 362 5.46 -23.11 -3.33
C ALA A 362 6.08 -22.55 -2.03
N ALA A 363 5.26 -22.19 -1.04
CA ALA A 363 5.73 -21.77 0.28
C ALA A 363 6.60 -22.84 0.96
N ALA A 364 6.16 -24.10 0.95
CA ALA A 364 6.90 -25.20 1.55
C ALA A 364 8.29 -25.37 0.91
N ARG A 365 8.40 -25.22 -0.42
CA ARG A 365 9.70 -25.29 -1.13
C ARG A 365 10.63 -24.15 -0.77
N ILE A 366 10.11 -22.92 -0.64
CA ILE A 366 10.92 -21.77 -0.20
C ILE A 366 11.41 -22.00 1.23
N TYR A 367 10.54 -22.48 2.11
CA TYR A 367 10.93 -22.85 3.47
C TYR A 367 12.04 -23.92 3.46
N ASP A 368 11.87 -24.99 2.69
CA ASP A 368 12.87 -26.07 2.60
C ASP A 368 14.22 -25.55 2.09
N PHE A 369 14.22 -24.62 1.14
CA PHE A 369 15.44 -23.94 0.69
C PHE A 369 16.15 -23.18 1.81
N PHE A 370 15.44 -22.33 2.55
CA PHE A 370 16.04 -21.58 3.66
C PHE A 370 16.42 -22.45 4.85
N ALA A 371 15.67 -23.53 5.09
CA ALA A 371 15.98 -24.51 6.13
C ALA A 371 17.30 -25.24 5.84
N ALA A 372 17.54 -25.58 4.56
CA ALA A 372 18.80 -26.15 4.10
C ALA A 372 19.93 -25.10 4.03
N ASN A 373 19.60 -23.84 3.72
CA ASN A 373 20.56 -22.75 3.52
C ASN A 373 20.37 -21.66 4.57
N ARG A 374 20.54 -21.99 5.86
CA ARG A 374 20.28 -21.05 6.97
C ARG A 374 21.07 -19.74 6.86
N GLN A 375 22.29 -19.80 6.32
CA GLN A 375 23.11 -18.61 6.06
C GLN A 375 22.42 -17.64 5.08
N ALA A 376 21.77 -18.14 4.03
CA ALA A 376 21.04 -17.28 3.10
C ALA A 376 19.86 -16.55 3.79
N PHE A 377 19.18 -17.22 4.73
CA PHE A 377 18.14 -16.59 5.55
C PHE A 377 18.73 -15.49 6.43
N TYR A 378 19.80 -15.78 7.17
CA TYR A 378 20.44 -14.79 8.04
C TYR A 378 21.04 -13.62 7.26
N LEU A 379 21.64 -13.87 6.10
CA LEU A 379 22.15 -12.82 5.22
C LEU A 379 21.02 -11.95 4.70
N SER A 380 19.88 -12.53 4.31
CA SER A 380 18.70 -11.76 3.89
C SER A 380 18.18 -10.90 5.04
N ALA A 381 18.04 -11.47 6.24
CA ALA A 381 17.58 -10.73 7.41
C ALA A 381 18.58 -9.63 7.84
N ALA A 382 19.87 -9.93 7.87
CA ALA A 382 20.92 -8.98 8.18
C ALA A 382 20.96 -7.85 7.16
N TYR A 383 20.82 -8.17 5.88
CA TYR A 383 20.75 -7.18 4.80
C TYR A 383 19.64 -6.15 5.04
N PHE A 384 18.41 -6.60 5.35
CA PHE A 384 17.31 -5.70 5.68
C PHE A 384 17.59 -4.88 6.95
N ILE A 385 18.10 -5.50 8.01
CA ILE A 385 18.43 -4.79 9.26
C ILE A 385 19.52 -3.73 9.03
N THR A 386 20.57 -4.04 8.26
CA THR A 386 21.65 -3.09 7.97
C THR A 386 21.19 -1.96 7.06
N ALA A 387 20.29 -2.25 6.11
CA ALA A 387 19.70 -1.21 5.27
C ALA A 387 18.83 -0.25 6.10
N VAL A 388 18.27 -0.68 7.24
CA VAL A 388 17.51 0.20 8.16
C VAL A 388 18.44 1.21 8.81
N GLY A 389 19.69 0.84 9.08
CA GLY A 389 20.65 1.72 9.76
C GLY A 389 21.42 2.66 8.82
N LEU A 390 21.29 2.49 7.51
CA LEU A 390 21.97 3.31 6.49
C LEU A 390 21.06 4.37 5.86
N LEU A 391 19.75 4.24 6.06
CA LEU A 391 18.73 5.25 5.76
C LEU A 391 18.44 6.04 7.04
#